data_AF-A0A963UQC8-F1
#
_entry.id   AF-A0A963UQC8-F1
#
_cell.length_a   1.000
_cell.length_b   1.000
_cell.length_c   1.000
_cell.angle_alpha   90.00
_cell.angle_beta   90.00
_cell.angle_gamma   90.00
#
_symmetry.space_group_name_H-M   'P 1'
#
loop_
_entity.id
_entity.type
_entity.pdbx_description
1 polymer ?
#
loop_
_entity_poly.entity_id
_entity_poly.type
_entity_poly.pdbx_seq_one_letter_code
_entity_poly.pdbx_strand_id
1 'polypeptide(L)'
;MTAQPNILILMVDQLNGTLFPDGPADWLHAPTLKALAARSVRFRNAYTGSPLCAPGRASFMSGQLPSRTRVYDNAAEFASDIPTYAHHLRRAGYQTCLSGKMHFVGPDQLHG
;
A
#
# COMPACT_ATOMS: atom_id res chain seq x y z
N MET A 1 3.65 -0.06 29.97
CA MET A 1 2.83 0.19 28.77
C MET A 1 3.77 0.19 27.58
N THR A 2 3.62 -0.75 26.65
CA THR A 2 4.39 -0.69 25.39
C THR A 2 3.87 0.49 24.58
N ALA A 3 4.74 1.44 24.26
CA ALA A 3 4.36 2.60 23.46
C ALA A 3 3.81 2.14 22.10
N GLN A 4 2.67 2.70 21.70
CA GLN A 4 2.06 2.46 20.39
C GLN A 4 3.00 3.02 19.30
N PRO A 5 3.54 2.21 18.39
CA PRO A 5 4.55 2.66 17.43
C PRO A 5 3.90 3.47 16.31
N ASN A 6 4.57 4.53 15.85
CA ASN A 6 4.19 5.23 14.62
C ASN A 6 4.43 4.34 13.39
N ILE A 7 3.57 4.46 12.36
CA ILE A 7 3.64 3.67 11.14
C ILE A 7 3.81 4.62 9.94
N LEU A 8 4.88 4.43 9.17
CA LEU A 8 5.11 5.14 7.91
C LEU A 8 5.05 4.14 6.75
N ILE A 9 4.05 4.27 5.88
CA ILE A 9 3.90 3.48 4.66
C ILE A 9 4.47 4.30 3.50
N LEU A 10 5.60 3.86 2.95
CA LEU A 10 6.18 4.43 1.73
C LEU A 10 5.75 3.57 0.53
N MET A 11 4.95 4.17 -0.36
CA MET A 11 4.44 3.49 -1.56
C MET A 11 4.86 4.25 -2.81
N VAL A 12 5.39 3.53 -3.80
CA VAL A 12 5.71 4.04 -5.13
C VAL A 12 4.81 3.39 -6.18
N ASP A 13 4.58 4.09 -7.29
CA ASP A 13 3.77 3.57 -8.40
C ASP A 13 4.67 2.95 -9.47
N GLN A 14 4.22 1.83 -10.05
CA GLN A 14 4.88 1.14 -11.18
C GLN A 14 6.35 0.73 -10.96
N LEU A 15 6.74 0.41 -9.72
CA LEU A 15 8.07 -0.13 -9.43
C LEU A 15 8.13 -1.64 -9.76
N ASN A 16 9.04 -2.02 -10.66
CA ASN A 16 9.27 -3.43 -10.96
C ASN A 16 10.00 -4.13 -9.81
N GLY A 17 9.37 -5.16 -9.22
CA GLY A 17 9.90 -5.91 -8.09
C GLY A 17 11.22 -6.64 -8.37
N THR A 18 11.53 -6.98 -9.63
CA THR A 18 12.82 -7.63 -9.98
C THR A 18 14.02 -6.71 -9.80
N LEU A 19 13.79 -5.40 -9.64
CA LEU A 19 14.82 -4.43 -9.28
C LEU A 19 15.20 -4.49 -7.79
N PHE A 20 14.49 -5.31 -6.99
CA PHE A 20 14.67 -5.45 -5.54
C PHE A 20 14.93 -6.92 -5.08
N PRO A 21 15.94 -7.63 -5.62
CA PRO A 21 16.15 -9.05 -5.34
C PRO A 21 16.50 -9.37 -3.86
N ASP A 22 17.19 -8.46 -3.17
CA ASP A 22 17.43 -8.48 -1.72
C ASP A 22 17.52 -7.04 -1.16
N GLY A 23 16.60 -6.17 -1.59
CA GLY A 23 16.78 -4.72 -1.57
C GLY A 23 17.19 -4.19 -2.96
N PRO A 24 17.37 -2.87 -3.15
CA PRO A 24 17.66 -2.29 -4.47
C PRO A 24 18.89 -2.95 -5.11
N ALA A 25 18.78 -3.33 -6.39
CA ALA A 25 19.87 -3.92 -7.15
C ALA A 25 21.16 -3.08 -7.08
N ASP A 26 22.32 -3.74 -7.14
CA ASP A 26 23.62 -3.10 -6.86
C ASP A 26 23.92 -1.91 -7.77
N TRP A 27 23.55 -2.02 -9.05
CA TRP A 27 23.74 -0.97 -10.05
C TRP A 27 22.79 0.23 -9.88
N LEU A 28 21.73 0.11 -9.08
CA LEU A 28 20.84 1.24 -8.78
C LEU A 28 21.50 2.18 -7.76
N HIS A 29 21.63 3.45 -8.13
CA HIS A 29 22.03 4.50 -7.20
C HIS A 29 20.84 4.88 -6.30
N ALA A 30 20.63 4.10 -5.25
CA ALA A 30 19.55 4.28 -4.28
C ALA A 30 20.05 4.15 -2.82
N PRO A 31 21.01 5.00 -2.39
CA PRO A 31 21.71 4.82 -1.11
C PRO A 31 20.77 4.78 0.10
N THR A 32 19.74 5.64 0.13
CA THR A 32 18.76 5.68 1.23
C THR A 32 17.90 4.43 1.30
N LEU A 33 17.46 3.89 0.15
CA LEU A 33 16.69 2.64 0.12
C LEU A 33 17.56 1.42 0.43
N LYS A 34 18.84 1.43 0.03
CA LYS A 34 19.81 0.40 0.41
C LYS A 34 20.03 0.40 1.94
N ALA A 35 20.19 1.57 2.55
CA ALA A 35 20.29 1.70 4.01
C ALA A 35 19.01 1.25 4.72
N LEU A 36 17.83 1.55 4.18
CA LEU A 36 16.56 1.05 4.71
C LEU A 36 16.47 -0.49 4.60
N ALA A 37 16.84 -1.05 3.44
CA ALA A 37 16.80 -2.49 3.20
C ALA A 37 17.71 -3.27 4.16
N ALA A 38 18.91 -2.77 4.44
CA ALA A 38 19.88 -3.40 5.35
C ALA A 38 19.36 -3.59 6.79
N ARG A 39 18.43 -2.73 7.25
CA ARG A 39 17.82 -2.78 8.59
C ARG A 39 16.38 -3.32 8.61
N SER A 40 15.88 -3.82 7.48
CA SER A 40 14.50 -4.27 7.32
C SER A 40 14.41 -5.77 7.08
N VAL A 41 13.26 -6.35 7.39
CA VAL A 41 12.84 -7.63 6.79
C VAL A 41 12.48 -7.39 5.33
N ARG A 42 12.97 -8.24 4.44
CA ARG A 42 12.79 -8.10 2.99
C ARG A 42 12.04 -9.30 2.42
N PHE A 43 10.99 -9.02 1.66
CA PHE A 43 10.19 -10.04 1.01
C PHE A 43 10.57 -10.10 -0.48
N ARG A 44 11.44 -11.06 -0.83
CA ARG A 44 11.92 -11.25 -2.22
C ARG A 44 10.77 -11.46 -3.22
N ASN A 45 9.74 -12.19 -2.79
CA ASN A 45 8.62 -12.62 -3.64
C ASN A 45 7.30 -12.05 -3.10
N ALA A 46 7.11 -10.73 -3.22
CA ALA A 46 5.88 -10.04 -2.87
C ALA A 46 5.12 -9.63 -4.15
N TYR A 47 3.86 -10.05 -4.28
CA TYR A 47 3.05 -9.84 -5.48
C TYR A 47 1.84 -8.96 -5.21
N THR A 48 1.43 -8.18 -6.23
CA THR A 48 0.24 -7.32 -6.17
C THR A 48 -1.05 -8.14 -6.22
N GLY A 49 -2.13 -7.62 -5.60
CA GLY A 49 -3.48 -8.18 -5.72
C GLY A 49 -4.09 -7.97 -7.11
N SER A 50 -3.60 -6.99 -7.87
CA SER A 50 -3.95 -6.78 -9.29
C SER A 50 -2.87 -5.95 -9.99
N PRO A 51 -2.46 -6.28 -11.23
CA PRO A 51 -1.42 -5.56 -11.97
C PRO A 51 -1.91 -4.24 -12.60
N LEU A 52 -2.79 -3.50 -11.90
CA LEU A 52 -3.33 -2.22 -12.34
C LEU A 52 -3.57 -1.29 -11.13
N CYS A 53 -3.48 0.03 -11.34
CA CYS A 53 -3.41 1.02 -10.27
C CYS A 53 -4.57 0.95 -9.26
N ALA A 54 -5.81 1.24 -9.66
CA ALA A 54 -6.95 1.28 -8.74
C ALA A 54 -7.25 -0.09 -8.09
N PRO A 55 -7.36 -1.22 -8.83
CA PRO A 55 -7.65 -2.51 -8.21
C PRO A 55 -6.52 -3.00 -7.30
N GLY A 56 -5.26 -2.75 -7.65
CA GLY A 56 -4.11 -3.07 -6.79
C GLY A 56 -4.13 -2.27 -5.48
N ARG A 57 -4.51 -0.98 -5.55
CA ARG A 57 -4.61 -0.07 -4.40
C ARG A 57 -5.82 -0.36 -3.51
N ALA A 58 -6.99 -0.65 -4.09
CA ALA A 58 -8.16 -1.09 -3.33
C ALA A 58 -7.87 -2.40 -2.58
N SER A 59 -7.18 -3.34 -3.24
CA SER A 59 -6.76 -4.59 -2.61
C SER A 59 -5.75 -4.35 -1.48
N PHE A 60 -4.78 -3.46 -1.69
CA PHE A 60 -3.80 -3.05 -0.68
C PHE A 60 -4.46 -2.40 0.54
N MET A 61 -5.41 -1.49 0.34
CA MET A 61 -6.10 -0.80 1.43
C MET A 61 -6.98 -1.74 2.25
N SER A 62 -7.75 -2.60 1.59
CA SER A 62 -8.75 -3.46 2.22
C SER A 62 -8.21 -4.81 2.73
N GLY A 63 -7.06 -5.26 2.20
CA GLY A 63 -6.57 -6.61 2.41
C GLY A 63 -7.44 -7.68 1.72
N GLN A 64 -8.23 -7.31 0.71
CA GLN A 64 -9.14 -8.18 0.00
C GLN A 64 -8.80 -8.25 -1.50
N LEU A 65 -9.10 -9.37 -2.16
CA LEU A 65 -8.89 -9.50 -3.61
C LEU A 65 -9.90 -8.65 -4.40
N PRO A 66 -9.59 -8.24 -5.66
CA PRO A 66 -10.52 -7.51 -6.52
C PRO A 66 -11.90 -8.17 -6.68
N SER A 67 -11.95 -9.51 -6.63
CA SER A 67 -13.21 -10.27 -6.66
C SER A 67 -14.15 -9.96 -5.50
N ARG A 68 -13.61 -9.52 -4.36
CA ARG A 68 -14.36 -9.13 -3.17
C ARG A 68 -14.56 -7.62 -3.09
N THR A 69 -13.57 -6.81 -3.49
CA THR A 69 -13.69 -5.34 -3.47
C THR A 69 -14.56 -4.79 -4.60
N ARG A 70 -14.74 -5.57 -5.67
CA ARG A 70 -15.42 -5.18 -6.93
C ARG A 70 -14.76 -4.04 -7.71
N VAL A 71 -13.58 -3.61 -7.28
CA VAL A 71 -12.74 -2.69 -8.05
C VAL A 71 -11.97 -3.52 -9.06
N TYR A 72 -12.49 -3.64 -10.28
CA TYR A 72 -11.90 -4.49 -11.33
C TYR A 72 -10.94 -3.74 -12.25
N ASP A 73 -11.13 -2.43 -12.40
CA ASP A 73 -10.37 -1.57 -13.30
C ASP A 73 -10.16 -0.16 -12.69
N ASN A 74 -9.60 0.76 -13.48
CA ASN A 74 -9.26 2.12 -13.04
C ASN A 74 -10.45 3.10 -13.01
N ALA A 75 -11.66 2.65 -13.31
CA ALA A 75 -12.88 3.46 -13.25
C ALA A 75 -13.96 2.83 -12.35
N ALA A 76 -13.73 1.62 -11.83
CA ALA A 76 -14.62 0.96 -10.90
C ALA A 76 -14.61 1.66 -9.53
N GLU A 77 -15.80 2.03 -9.04
CA GLU A 77 -15.99 2.65 -7.74
C GLU A 77 -15.44 1.77 -6.61
N PHE A 78 -14.73 2.38 -5.67
CA PHE A 78 -14.37 1.76 -4.41
C PHE A 78 -15.44 2.14 -3.37
N ALA A 79 -16.25 1.17 -2.94
CA ALA A 79 -17.38 1.43 -2.06
C ALA A 79 -16.94 1.81 -0.63
N SER A 80 -17.55 2.85 -0.04
CA SER A 80 -17.20 3.37 1.29
C SER A 80 -17.45 2.41 2.45
N ASP A 81 -18.29 1.39 2.26
CA ASP A 81 -18.60 0.38 3.28
C ASP A 81 -17.51 -0.71 3.41
N ILE A 82 -16.53 -0.74 2.50
CA ILE A 82 -15.40 -1.66 2.56
C ILE A 82 -14.35 -1.12 3.54
N PRO A 83 -14.12 -1.79 4.69
CA PRO A 83 -13.13 -1.33 5.65
C PRO A 83 -11.71 -1.49 5.10
N THR A 84 -10.86 -0.54 5.46
CA THR A 84 -9.44 -0.48 5.08
C THR A 84 -8.55 -0.59 6.32
N TYR A 85 -7.23 -0.78 6.13
CA TYR A 85 -6.29 -0.68 7.24
C TYR A 85 -6.38 0.67 7.95
N ALA A 86 -6.76 1.74 7.26
CA ALA A 86 -6.87 3.07 7.85
C ALA A 86 -8.05 3.14 8.85
N HIS A 87 -9.21 2.58 8.49
CA HIS A 87 -10.32 2.40 9.43
C HIS A 87 -9.92 1.57 10.67
N HIS A 88 -9.19 0.48 10.45
CA HIS A 88 -8.73 -0.39 11.54
C HIS A 88 -7.73 0.31 12.46
N LEU A 89 -6.76 1.04 11.91
CA LEU A 89 -5.79 1.85 12.66
C LEU A 89 -6.51 2.95 13.44
N ARG A 90 -7.41 3.70 12.81
CA ARG A 90 -8.20 4.76 13.45
C ARG A 90 -9.02 4.21 14.61
N ARG A 91 -9.66 3.06 14.44
CA ARG A 91 -10.38 2.36 15.52
C ARG A 91 -9.46 1.94 16.67
N ALA A 92 -8.19 1.66 16.40
CA ALA A 92 -7.16 1.36 17.39
C ALA A 92 -6.50 2.60 18.00
N GLY A 93 -7.01 3.81 17.74
CA GLY A 93 -6.52 5.06 18.32
C GLY A 93 -5.41 5.75 17.53
N TYR A 94 -5.07 5.29 16.33
CA TYR A 94 -4.12 5.97 15.46
C TYR A 94 -4.76 7.17 14.75
N GLN A 95 -3.96 8.22 14.56
CA GLN A 95 -4.23 9.21 13.52
C GLN A 95 -3.75 8.67 12.18
N THR A 96 -4.65 8.63 11.19
CA THR A 96 -4.34 8.25 9.81
C THR A 96 -4.25 9.49 8.92
N CYS A 97 -3.30 9.48 7.98
CA CYS A 97 -3.13 10.55 7.02
C CYS A 97 -2.59 9.97 5.71
N LEU A 98 -3.06 10.51 4.59
CA LEU A 98 -2.57 10.20 3.26
C LEU A 98 -1.88 11.43 2.67
N SER A 99 -0.68 11.23 2.14
CA SER A 99 0.00 12.20 1.28
C SER A 99 0.40 11.51 -0.02
N GLY A 100 -0.20 11.94 -1.13
CA GLY A 100 0.04 11.37 -2.46
C GLY A 100 -1.17 10.62 -3.03
N LYS A 101 -0.89 9.62 -3.87
CA LYS A 101 -1.89 8.95 -4.72
C LYS A 101 -2.43 7.68 -4.09
N MET A 102 -3.76 7.53 -4.07
CA MET A 102 -4.44 6.25 -3.82
C MET A 102 -5.39 5.79 -4.94
N HIS A 103 -5.70 6.65 -5.91
CA HIS A 103 -6.54 6.29 -7.07
C HIS A 103 -7.92 5.76 -6.66
N PHE A 104 -8.55 6.36 -5.66
CA PHE A 104 -9.92 6.06 -5.29
C PHE A 104 -10.87 6.63 -6.34
N VAL A 105 -11.73 5.78 -6.88
CA VAL A 105 -12.81 6.18 -7.77
C VAL A 105 -14.11 6.14 -6.98
N GLY A 106 -14.93 7.17 -7.13
CA GLY A 106 -16.14 7.35 -6.33
C GLY A 106 -16.10 8.63 -5.50
N PRO A 107 -17.22 8.97 -4.84
CA PRO A 107 -17.35 10.21 -4.09
C PRO A 107 -16.51 10.22 -2.81
N ASP A 108 -16.24 9.07 -2.21
CA ASP A 108 -15.40 8.95 -1.02
C ASP A 108 -13.92 8.91 -1.41
N GLN A 109 -13.19 9.93 -0.98
CA GLN A 109 -11.75 10.06 -1.21
C GLN A 109 -10.94 9.87 0.08
N LEU A 110 -11.59 9.51 1.19
CA LEU A 110 -10.95 9.34 2.49
C LEU A 110 -10.70 7.87 2.80
N HIS A 111 -11.73 7.01 2.67
CA HIS A 111 -11.63 5.57 2.95
C HIS A 111 -10.89 5.20 4.25
N GLY A 112 -11.07 6.00 5.32
CA GLY A 112 -10.52 5.78 6.66
C GLY A 112 -9.71 6.95 7.21
#